data_AF-X1J1B5-F1
#
_entry.id   AF-X1J1B5-F1
#
_cell.length_a   1.000
_cell.length_b   1.000
_cell.length_c   1.000
_cell.angle_alpha   90.00
_cell.angle_beta   90.00
_cell.angle_gamma   90.00
#
_symmetry.space_group_name_H-M   'P 1'
#
loop_
_entity.id
_entity.type
_entity.pdbx_description
1 polymer ?
#
loop_
_entity_poly.entity_id
_entity_poly.type
_entity_poly.pdbx_seq_one_letter_code
_entity_poly.pdbx_strand_id
1 'polypeptide(L)'
;YQGQSGALNESVSDIFGVFIEHSFKPDDAKNWVMGEDIAKGTVGLRDFKNPAKGQQPANMKSYVNTQQDNGGVHINSGIPNNAAYLMTMGGANPTSGTVVKFGIGWEKSEKLWYRANTKYFLSTTNFAQAAQAVMQAAKDIALTDNENNIVDCAWKAVGVVQGACAPIVDPKAAPVPTAPGTGAGTGTGTGTGTAPGTADPSSSTPDESSGADTSTTPTKEVDRSRSRDDGLLGLQRRLDGRRGPRTARRSPGGRVRSRGEP
;
A
#
# COMPACT_ATOMS: atom_id res chain seq x y z
N TYR A 1 4.71 -22.74 -8.69
CA TYR A 1 3.74 -21.95 -9.48
C TYR A 1 2.44 -22.74 -9.61
N GLN A 2 1.71 -22.91 -8.50
CA GLN A 2 0.44 -23.61 -8.45
C GLN A 2 -0.37 -23.14 -7.24
N GLY A 3 -1.70 -23.06 -7.36
CA GLY A 3 -2.59 -22.65 -6.26
C GLY A 3 -2.21 -21.29 -5.67
N GLN A 4 -2.31 -21.14 -4.35
CA GLN A 4 -2.02 -19.85 -3.68
C GLN A 4 -0.58 -19.37 -3.86
N SER A 5 0.42 -20.25 -3.83
CA SER A 5 1.82 -19.81 -4.04
C SER A 5 2.08 -19.39 -5.48
N GLY A 6 1.41 -20.00 -6.45
CA GLY A 6 1.41 -19.54 -7.84
C GLY A 6 0.68 -18.21 -8.02
N ALA A 7 -0.50 -18.05 -7.41
CA ALA A 7 -1.23 -16.79 -7.45
C ALA A 7 -0.48 -15.63 -6.76
N LEU A 8 0.26 -15.93 -5.69
CA LEU A 8 1.16 -14.97 -5.05
C LEU A 8 2.32 -14.61 -5.98
N ASN A 9 2.88 -15.58 -6.70
CA ASN A 9 3.94 -15.33 -7.68
C ASN A 9 3.47 -14.40 -8.81
N GLU A 10 2.29 -14.64 -9.37
CA GLU A 10 1.65 -13.74 -10.33
C GLU A 10 1.44 -12.34 -9.76
N SER A 11 0.88 -12.28 -8.55
CA SER A 11 0.62 -11.01 -7.88
C SER A 11 1.89 -10.21 -7.62
N VAL A 12 2.97 -10.84 -7.17
CA VAL A 12 4.25 -10.16 -6.96
C VAL A 12 4.79 -9.60 -8.28
N SER A 13 4.66 -10.34 -9.39
CA SER A 13 5.05 -9.86 -10.72
C SER A 13 4.23 -8.64 -11.14
N ASP A 14 2.90 -8.68 -10.96
CA ASP A 14 2.02 -7.55 -11.25
C ASP A 14 2.34 -6.33 -10.36
N ILE A 15 2.52 -6.53 -9.05
CA ILE A 15 2.80 -5.47 -8.07
C ILE A 15 4.06 -4.70 -8.45
N PHE A 16 5.15 -5.40 -8.78
CA PHE A 16 6.36 -4.73 -9.25
C PHE A 16 6.19 -4.10 -10.63
N GLY A 17 5.37 -4.69 -11.52
CA GLY A 17 4.99 -4.06 -12.78
C GLY A 17 4.36 -2.68 -12.56
N VAL A 18 3.37 -2.61 -11.66
CA VAL A 18 2.68 -1.37 -11.27
C VAL A 18 3.64 -0.35 -10.65
N PHE A 19 4.52 -0.77 -9.72
CA PHE A 19 5.51 0.12 -9.13
C PHE A 19 6.51 0.67 -10.16
N ILE A 20 6.98 -0.19 -11.06
CA ILE A 20 7.88 0.23 -12.14
C ILE A 20 7.17 1.22 -13.06
N GLU A 21 5.95 0.93 -13.51
CA GLU A 21 5.20 1.84 -14.38
C GLU A 21 5.00 3.21 -13.72
N HIS A 22 4.55 3.22 -12.46
CA HIS A 22 4.38 4.46 -11.68
C HIS A 22 5.69 5.24 -11.54
N SER A 23 6.83 4.56 -11.35
CA SER A 23 8.14 5.22 -11.23
C SER A 23 8.56 5.98 -12.50
N PHE A 24 8.14 5.51 -13.68
CA PHE A 24 8.44 6.15 -14.97
C PHE A 24 7.36 7.14 -15.42
N LYS A 25 6.09 6.85 -15.11
CA LYS A 25 4.92 7.64 -15.51
C LYS A 25 3.88 7.67 -14.38
N PRO A 26 4.11 8.50 -13.34
CA PRO A 26 3.22 8.56 -12.18
C PRO A 26 1.80 8.99 -12.58
N ASP A 27 0.83 8.09 -12.39
CA ASP A 27 -0.60 8.32 -12.56
C ASP A 27 -1.39 7.38 -11.63
N ASP A 28 -1.69 7.87 -10.43
CA ASP A 28 -2.43 7.14 -9.38
C ASP A 28 -3.80 6.60 -9.85
N ALA A 29 -4.37 7.16 -10.92
CA ALA A 29 -5.64 6.71 -11.46
C ALA A 29 -5.49 5.57 -12.49
N LYS A 30 -4.36 5.50 -13.19
CA LYS A 30 -4.16 4.58 -14.32
C LYS A 30 -3.20 3.43 -14.04
N ASN A 31 -2.15 3.62 -13.24
CA ASN A 31 -1.12 2.58 -13.05
C ASN A 31 -1.59 1.33 -12.28
N TRP A 32 -2.86 1.26 -11.86
CA TRP A 32 -3.44 0.10 -11.17
C TRP A 32 -4.17 -0.87 -12.10
N VAL A 33 -4.08 -0.64 -13.40
CA VAL A 33 -4.51 -1.57 -14.44
C VAL A 33 -3.27 -2.21 -15.02
N MET A 34 -3.33 -3.51 -15.35
CA MET A 34 -2.23 -4.23 -15.98
C MET A 34 -2.52 -4.43 -17.47
N GLY A 35 -1.58 -4.04 -18.33
CA GLY A 35 -1.59 -4.37 -19.75
C GLY A 35 -2.57 -3.55 -20.59
N GLU A 36 -3.08 -2.44 -20.07
CA GLU A 36 -3.93 -1.45 -20.76
C GLU A 36 -3.27 -0.86 -22.02
N ASP A 37 -1.95 -0.68 -22.04
CA ASP A 37 -1.23 -0.18 -23.21
C ASP A 37 -1.19 -1.18 -24.39
N ILE A 38 -1.27 -2.49 -24.10
CA ILE A 38 -1.22 -3.56 -25.11
C ILE A 38 -2.61 -4.15 -25.43
N ALA A 39 -3.51 -4.20 -24.46
CA ALA A 39 -4.88 -4.70 -24.60
C ALA A 39 -5.84 -3.56 -24.99
N LYS A 40 -5.51 -2.83 -26.06
CA LYS A 40 -6.23 -1.63 -26.49
C LYS A 40 -7.72 -1.91 -26.75
N GLY A 41 -8.58 -1.04 -26.22
CA GLY A 41 -10.03 -1.17 -26.36
C GLY A 41 -10.68 -2.11 -25.35
N THR A 42 -9.92 -2.66 -24.40
CA THR A 42 -10.44 -3.42 -23.25
C THR A 42 -10.29 -2.61 -21.96
N VAL A 43 -10.67 -3.21 -20.83
CA VAL A 43 -10.46 -2.64 -19.48
C VAL A 43 -9.05 -2.92 -18.92
N GLY A 44 -8.12 -3.41 -19.75
CA GLY A 44 -6.86 -4.01 -19.32
C GLY A 44 -7.02 -5.52 -19.05
N LEU A 45 -5.92 -6.20 -18.78
CA LEU A 45 -5.91 -7.63 -18.44
C LEU A 45 -6.38 -7.87 -17.01
N ARG A 46 -5.94 -7.00 -16.08
CA ARG A 46 -6.23 -7.08 -14.65
C ARG A 46 -6.37 -5.67 -14.08
N ASP A 47 -7.17 -5.49 -13.03
CA ASP A 47 -7.38 -4.20 -12.35
C ASP A 47 -7.26 -4.44 -10.84
N PHE A 48 -6.28 -3.81 -10.20
CA PHE A 48 -6.02 -4.01 -8.78
C PHE A 48 -7.11 -3.41 -7.89
N LYS A 49 -7.71 -2.31 -8.32
CA LYS A 49 -8.78 -1.62 -7.58
C LYS A 49 -10.11 -2.38 -7.69
N ASN A 50 -10.40 -2.90 -8.88
CA ASN A 50 -11.59 -3.67 -9.21
C ASN A 50 -11.24 -4.98 -9.95
N PRO A 51 -10.72 -6.00 -9.24
CA PRO A 51 -10.31 -7.29 -9.83
C PRO A 51 -11.37 -7.95 -10.71
N ALA A 52 -12.66 -7.73 -10.42
CA ALA A 52 -13.78 -8.26 -11.21
C ALA A 52 -13.75 -7.82 -12.69
N LYS A 53 -13.14 -6.68 -13.03
CA LYS A 53 -12.96 -6.26 -14.43
C LYS A 53 -12.03 -7.18 -15.22
N GLY A 54 -11.03 -7.76 -14.54
CA GLY A 54 -10.16 -8.80 -15.06
C GLY A 54 -10.70 -10.21 -14.82
N GLN A 55 -11.96 -10.37 -14.39
CA GLN A 55 -12.57 -11.65 -14.00
C GLN A 55 -11.84 -12.33 -12.82
N GLN A 56 -11.26 -11.54 -11.92
CA GLN A 56 -10.54 -12.02 -10.75
C GLN A 56 -11.31 -11.73 -9.45
N PRO A 57 -11.25 -12.61 -8.43
CA PRO A 57 -11.74 -12.29 -7.10
C PRO A 57 -10.88 -11.22 -6.42
N ALA A 58 -11.53 -10.36 -5.63
CA ALA A 58 -10.86 -9.38 -4.77
C ALA A 58 -10.75 -9.84 -3.31
N ASN A 59 -11.36 -10.98 -2.95
CA ASN A 59 -11.45 -11.45 -1.57
C ASN A 59 -11.48 -12.99 -1.51
N MET A 60 -10.97 -13.55 -0.41
CA MET A 60 -10.95 -14.99 -0.13
C MET A 60 -12.33 -15.66 -0.15
N LYS A 61 -13.41 -14.93 0.16
CA LYS A 61 -14.79 -15.45 0.03
C LYS A 61 -15.15 -15.88 -1.39
N SER A 62 -14.46 -15.32 -2.39
CA SER A 62 -14.65 -15.61 -3.80
C SER A 62 -13.46 -16.35 -4.41
N TYR A 63 -12.58 -16.93 -3.57
CA TYR A 63 -11.46 -17.73 -4.04
C TYR A 63 -11.96 -18.85 -4.97
N VAL A 64 -11.32 -19.00 -6.12
CA VAL A 64 -11.71 -19.99 -7.13
C VAL A 64 -10.88 -21.25 -6.93
N ASN A 65 -11.55 -22.33 -6.50
CA ASN A 65 -10.95 -23.67 -6.48
C ASN A 65 -11.13 -24.32 -7.85
N THR A 66 -10.04 -24.45 -8.60
CA THR A 66 -10.03 -24.99 -9.97
C THR A 66 -8.75 -25.78 -10.22
N GLN A 67 -8.74 -26.63 -11.25
CA GLN A 67 -7.51 -27.27 -11.77
C GLN A 67 -6.95 -26.53 -12.99
N GLN A 68 -7.74 -25.66 -13.61
CA GLN A 68 -7.30 -24.81 -14.71
C GLN A 68 -6.27 -23.80 -14.22
N ASP A 69 -5.48 -23.26 -15.14
CA ASP A 69 -4.58 -22.15 -14.84
C ASP A 69 -3.67 -22.43 -13.63
N ASN A 70 -3.13 -23.65 -13.56
CA ASN A 70 -2.29 -24.13 -12.45
C ASN A 70 -2.94 -23.95 -11.07
N GLY A 71 -4.26 -24.13 -10.95
CA GLY A 71 -4.97 -23.84 -9.71
C GLY A 71 -5.43 -22.39 -9.59
N GLY A 72 -5.69 -21.73 -10.73
CA GLY A 72 -6.14 -20.35 -10.82
C GLY A 72 -5.09 -19.34 -10.38
N VAL A 73 -3.85 -19.44 -10.86
CA VAL A 73 -2.77 -18.52 -10.47
C VAL A 73 -3.02 -17.11 -10.97
N HIS A 74 -3.40 -16.93 -12.23
CA HIS A 74 -3.78 -15.62 -12.77
C HIS A 74 -5.18 -15.21 -12.32
N ILE A 75 -6.06 -16.16 -11.97
CA ILE A 75 -7.40 -15.84 -11.45
C ILE A 75 -7.27 -15.28 -10.03
N ASN A 76 -6.71 -16.06 -9.11
CA ASN A 76 -6.70 -15.75 -7.68
C ASN A 76 -5.66 -14.69 -7.29
N SER A 77 -4.78 -14.24 -8.20
CA SER A 77 -3.84 -13.14 -7.95
C SER A 77 -4.54 -11.80 -7.71
N GLY A 78 -5.81 -11.65 -8.12
CA GLY A 78 -6.63 -10.48 -7.80
C GLY A 78 -6.79 -10.21 -6.30
N ILE A 79 -6.69 -11.24 -5.46
CA ILE A 79 -6.82 -11.13 -3.99
C ILE A 79 -5.61 -10.36 -3.40
N PRO A 80 -4.36 -10.85 -3.54
CA PRO A 80 -3.19 -10.09 -3.09
C PRO A 80 -2.96 -8.79 -3.91
N ASN A 81 -3.36 -8.71 -5.18
CA ASN A 81 -3.32 -7.45 -5.95
C ASN A 81 -4.19 -6.38 -5.31
N ASN A 82 -5.44 -6.70 -4.93
CA ASN A 82 -6.30 -5.74 -4.25
C ASN A 82 -5.75 -5.38 -2.86
N ALA A 83 -5.14 -6.32 -2.14
CA ALA A 83 -4.47 -6.02 -0.88
C ALA A 83 -3.36 -4.99 -1.08
N ALA A 84 -2.49 -5.17 -2.09
CA ALA A 84 -1.43 -4.22 -2.42
C ALA A 84 -1.96 -2.83 -2.79
N TYR A 85 -3.05 -2.75 -3.56
CA TYR A 85 -3.73 -1.49 -3.86
C TYR A 85 -4.24 -0.80 -2.60
N LEU A 86 -4.97 -1.53 -1.74
CA LEU A 86 -5.52 -0.98 -0.50
C LEU A 86 -4.42 -0.55 0.48
N MET A 87 -3.30 -1.27 0.55
CA MET A 87 -2.13 -0.85 1.33
C MET A 87 -1.56 0.45 0.81
N THR A 88 -1.44 0.59 -0.51
CA THR A 88 -0.74 1.72 -1.13
C THR A 88 -1.60 2.98 -1.15
N MET A 89 -2.87 2.85 -1.55
CA MET A 89 -3.78 3.96 -1.84
C MET A 89 -4.89 4.14 -0.80
N GLY A 90 -5.20 3.10 -0.02
CA GLY A 90 -6.48 2.99 0.67
C GLY A 90 -7.65 2.69 -0.28
N GLY A 91 -8.87 2.78 0.23
CA GLY A 91 -10.10 2.52 -0.50
C GLY A 91 -10.97 1.45 0.17
N ALA A 92 -11.92 0.90 -0.58
CA ALA A 92 -12.80 -0.17 -0.11
C ALA A 92 -12.58 -1.43 -0.94
N ASN A 93 -12.49 -2.58 -0.28
CA ASN A 93 -12.53 -3.86 -1.00
C ASN A 93 -13.93 -4.05 -1.61
N PRO A 94 -14.04 -4.33 -2.92
CA PRO A 94 -15.34 -4.37 -3.60
C PRO A 94 -16.21 -5.57 -3.20
N THR A 95 -15.64 -6.60 -2.53
CA THR A 95 -16.37 -7.80 -2.12
C THR A 95 -16.77 -7.76 -0.64
N SER A 96 -15.85 -7.40 0.25
CA SER A 96 -16.14 -7.34 1.70
C SER A 96 -16.77 -6.03 2.15
N GLY A 97 -16.59 -4.94 1.38
CA GLY A 97 -16.96 -3.59 1.79
C GLY A 97 -16.05 -2.99 2.87
N THR A 98 -15.04 -3.72 3.36
CA THR A 98 -14.09 -3.20 4.34
C THR A 98 -13.32 -2.02 3.76
N VAL A 99 -13.29 -0.91 4.50
CA VAL A 99 -12.63 0.33 4.10
C VAL A 99 -11.28 0.45 4.79
N VAL A 100 -10.21 0.53 3.99
CA VAL A 100 -8.88 0.95 4.40
C VAL A 100 -8.80 2.45 4.13
N LYS A 101 -9.05 3.29 5.15
CA LYS A 101 -9.32 4.73 4.95
C LYS A 101 -8.17 5.49 4.28
N PHE A 102 -6.93 5.08 4.55
CA PHE A 102 -5.71 5.69 4.03
C PHE A 102 -4.72 4.60 3.62
N GLY A 103 -3.85 4.89 2.65
CA GLY A 103 -2.72 4.03 2.28
C GLY A 103 -1.38 4.54 2.83
N ILE A 104 -0.37 3.68 2.86
CA ILE A 104 1.01 4.01 3.25
C ILE A 104 1.79 4.71 2.13
N GLY A 105 1.22 4.80 0.92
CA GLY A 105 1.82 5.43 -0.25
C GLY A 105 2.79 4.52 -1.02
N TRP A 106 3.13 4.95 -2.23
CA TRP A 106 3.95 4.22 -3.20
C TRP A 106 5.32 3.82 -2.66
N GLU A 107 6.10 4.79 -2.17
CA GLU A 107 7.50 4.55 -1.73
C GLU A 107 7.61 3.51 -0.61
N LYS A 108 6.71 3.58 0.38
CA LYS A 108 6.70 2.61 1.49
C LYS A 108 6.20 1.24 1.03
N SER A 109 5.21 1.21 0.14
CA SER A 109 4.67 -0.03 -0.41
C SER A 109 5.71 -0.78 -1.26
N GLU A 110 6.48 -0.07 -2.09
CA GLU A 110 7.57 -0.67 -2.86
C GLU A 110 8.61 -1.34 -1.96
N LYS A 111 9.09 -0.62 -0.94
CA LYS A 111 10.05 -1.15 0.05
C LYS A 111 9.47 -2.35 0.81
N LEU A 112 8.20 -2.28 1.18
CA LEU A 112 7.49 -3.32 1.92
C LEU A 112 7.43 -4.63 1.12
N TRP A 113 6.93 -4.58 -0.12
CA TRP A 113 6.80 -5.76 -0.97
C TRP A 113 8.16 -6.31 -1.41
N TYR A 114 9.15 -5.44 -1.66
CA TYR A 114 10.53 -5.87 -1.92
C TYR A 114 11.14 -6.63 -0.74
N ARG A 115 10.99 -6.10 0.48
CA ARG A 115 11.49 -6.75 1.69
C ARG A 115 10.79 -8.09 1.93
N ALA A 116 9.47 -8.14 1.78
CA ALA A 116 8.70 -9.38 1.94
C ALA A 116 9.14 -10.46 0.93
N ASN A 117 9.23 -10.10 -0.35
CA ASN A 117 9.60 -11.01 -1.42
C ASN A 117 11.03 -11.55 -1.27
N THR A 118 11.99 -10.70 -0.89
CA THR A 118 13.40 -11.09 -0.85
C THR A 118 13.84 -11.76 0.44
N LYS A 119 13.07 -11.67 1.52
CA LYS A 119 13.46 -12.19 2.85
C LYS A 119 12.56 -13.26 3.42
N TYR A 120 11.28 -13.26 3.06
CA TYR A 120 10.29 -14.08 3.77
C TYR A 120 9.48 -14.99 2.85
N PHE A 121 9.29 -14.63 1.59
CA PHE A 121 8.59 -15.52 0.67
C PHE A 121 9.45 -16.72 0.29
N LEU A 122 8.82 -17.89 0.33
CA LEU A 122 9.36 -19.18 -0.06
C LEU A 122 8.53 -19.74 -1.22
N SER A 123 9.03 -20.79 -1.87
CA SER A 123 8.32 -21.45 -2.98
C SER A 123 6.94 -22.00 -2.62
N THR A 124 6.68 -22.21 -1.32
CA THR A 124 5.44 -22.76 -0.76
C THR A 124 4.57 -21.73 -0.05
N THR A 125 4.96 -20.45 -0.03
CA THR A 125 4.21 -19.40 0.68
C THR A 125 2.78 -19.28 0.17
N ASN A 126 1.82 -19.55 1.05
CA ASN A 126 0.40 -19.31 0.80
C ASN A 126 -0.01 -17.88 1.21
N PHE A 127 -1.26 -17.47 1.00
CA PHE A 127 -1.67 -16.09 1.26
C PHE A 127 -1.62 -15.70 2.74
N ALA A 128 -1.96 -16.61 3.66
CA ALA A 128 -1.88 -16.32 5.10
C ALA A 128 -0.42 -16.12 5.54
N GLN A 129 0.50 -16.96 5.04
CA GLN A 129 1.93 -16.80 5.26
C GLN A 129 2.47 -15.52 4.61
N ALA A 130 1.97 -15.16 3.42
CA ALA A 130 2.32 -13.90 2.77
C ALA A 130 1.91 -12.69 3.63
N ALA A 131 0.72 -12.71 4.21
CA ALA A 131 0.27 -11.65 5.12
C ALA A 131 1.19 -11.51 6.34
N GLN A 132 1.57 -12.63 6.96
CA GLN A 132 2.53 -12.63 8.08
C GLN A 132 3.91 -12.10 7.66
N ALA A 133 4.42 -12.54 6.51
CA ALA A 133 5.68 -12.11 5.95
C ALA A 133 5.71 -10.61 5.60
N VAL A 134 4.62 -10.09 5.04
CA VAL A 134 4.47 -8.65 4.78
C VAL A 134 4.41 -7.86 6.09
N MET A 135 3.70 -8.34 7.12
CA MET A 135 3.71 -7.70 8.44
C MET A 135 5.09 -7.73 9.10
N GLN A 136 5.88 -8.79 8.89
CA GLN A 136 7.26 -8.82 9.36
C GLN A 136 8.16 -7.84 8.58
N ALA A 137 7.99 -7.76 7.27
CA ALA A 137 8.68 -6.77 6.44
C ALA A 137 8.34 -5.33 6.83
N ALA A 138 7.10 -5.05 7.24
CA ALA A 138 6.67 -3.74 7.72
C ALA A 138 7.46 -3.30 8.97
N LYS A 139 7.71 -4.23 9.90
CA LYS A 139 8.55 -3.98 11.08
C LYS A 139 10.00 -3.71 10.68
N ASP A 140 10.54 -4.50 9.76
CA ASP A 140 11.92 -4.36 9.28
C ASP A 140 12.20 -3.01 8.63
N ILE A 141 11.23 -2.44 7.90
CA ILE A 141 11.35 -1.12 7.28
C ILE A 141 10.87 0.03 8.18
N ALA A 142 10.63 -0.27 9.46
CA ALA A 142 10.20 0.68 10.49
C ALA A 142 8.93 1.47 10.13
N LEU A 143 7.90 0.80 9.59
CA LEU A 143 6.57 1.40 9.49
C LEU A 143 6.05 1.77 10.89
N THR A 144 5.36 2.92 10.98
CA THR A 144 4.72 3.35 12.23
C THR A 144 3.58 2.42 12.62
N ASP A 145 3.10 2.50 13.86
CA ASP A 145 1.94 1.71 14.32
C ASP A 145 0.70 1.92 13.44
N ASN A 146 0.44 3.18 13.04
CA ASN A 146 -0.67 3.50 12.13
C ASN A 146 -0.50 2.83 10.75
N GLU A 147 0.73 2.77 10.24
CA GLU A 147 1.02 2.15 8.94
C GLU A 147 0.96 0.61 9.02
N ASN A 148 1.39 0.02 10.14
CA ASN A 148 1.15 -1.40 10.40
C ASN A 148 -0.35 -1.72 10.45
N ASN A 149 -1.18 -0.85 11.04
CA ASN A 149 -2.64 -1.00 11.03
C ASN A 149 -3.23 -0.94 9.61
N ILE A 150 -2.69 -0.10 8.72
CA ILE A 150 -3.09 -0.03 7.30
C ILE A 150 -2.78 -1.36 6.60
N VAL A 151 -1.56 -1.89 6.78
CA VAL A 151 -1.12 -3.15 6.15
C VAL A 151 -1.98 -4.33 6.63
N ASP A 152 -2.20 -4.44 7.93
CA ASP A 152 -3.07 -5.47 8.52
C ASP A 152 -4.53 -5.32 8.04
N CYS A 153 -5.06 -4.10 8.02
CA CYS A 153 -6.42 -3.83 7.55
C CYS A 153 -6.60 -4.21 6.07
N ALA A 154 -5.61 -4.01 5.21
CA ALA A 154 -5.67 -4.41 3.80
C ALA A 154 -5.76 -5.93 3.64
N TRP A 155 -4.97 -6.71 4.39
CA TRP A 155 -5.08 -8.18 4.40
C TRP A 155 -6.42 -8.67 4.96
N LYS A 156 -6.97 -7.98 5.96
CA LYS A 156 -8.32 -8.23 6.47
C LYS A 156 -9.40 -7.90 5.46
N ALA A 157 -9.25 -6.80 4.73
CA ALA A 157 -10.19 -6.37 3.72
C ALA A 157 -10.36 -7.39 2.58
N VAL A 158 -9.28 -8.08 2.22
CA VAL A 158 -9.31 -9.18 1.24
C VAL A 158 -9.60 -10.55 1.86
N GLY A 159 -9.87 -10.62 3.17
CA GLY A 159 -10.30 -11.83 3.87
C GLY A 159 -9.21 -12.89 4.08
N VAL A 160 -7.94 -12.53 3.88
CA VAL A 160 -6.79 -13.42 4.15
C VAL A 160 -6.52 -13.48 5.65
N VAL A 161 -6.63 -12.35 6.34
CA VAL A 161 -6.58 -12.24 7.80
C VAL A 161 -8.00 -11.99 8.31
N GLN A 162 -8.34 -12.53 9.47
CA GLN A 162 -9.66 -12.35 10.07
C GLN A 162 -9.67 -11.20 11.08
N GLY A 163 -10.86 -10.64 11.34
CA GLY A 163 -11.08 -9.62 12.35
C GLY A 163 -11.28 -8.21 11.79
N ALA A 164 -11.61 -7.28 12.69
CA ALA A 164 -11.83 -5.89 12.35
C ALA A 164 -10.51 -5.13 12.15
N CYS A 165 -10.54 -4.08 11.34
CA CYS A 165 -9.43 -3.14 11.24
C CYS A 165 -9.27 -2.37 12.55
N ALA A 166 -8.02 -2.21 12.98
CA ALA A 166 -7.69 -1.23 14.01
C ALA A 166 -7.98 0.19 13.50
N PRO A 167 -8.13 1.18 14.39
CA PRO A 167 -8.26 2.58 13.98
C PRO A 167 -7.08 3.01 13.09
N ILE A 168 -7.42 3.68 11.98
CA ILE A 168 -6.45 4.26 11.05
C ILE A 168 -6.66 5.78 11.04
N VAL A 169 -5.60 6.51 11.32
CA VAL A 169 -5.55 7.98 11.23
C VAL A 169 -4.86 8.41 9.94
N ASP A 170 -5.06 9.66 9.54
CA ASP A 170 -4.43 10.20 8.33
C ASP A 170 -2.89 10.21 8.51
N PRO A 171 -2.13 9.46 7.68
CA PRO A 171 -0.68 9.43 7.77
C PRO A 171 -0.02 10.79 7.47
N LYS A 172 -0.74 11.70 6.79
CA LYS A 172 -0.26 13.05 6.44
C LYS A 172 -0.71 14.11 7.44
N ALA A 173 -1.59 13.78 8.39
CA ALA A 173 -1.92 14.72 9.44
C ALA A 173 -0.69 14.96 10.31
N ALA A 174 -0.28 16.23 10.43
CA ALA A 174 0.72 16.63 11.40
C ALA A 174 0.28 16.17 12.80
N PRO A 175 1.21 15.80 13.70
CA PRO A 175 0.85 15.46 15.07
C PRO A 175 0.07 16.64 15.67
N VAL A 176 -1.19 16.39 16.02
CA VAL A 176 -1.95 17.33 16.83
C VAL A 176 -1.19 17.47 18.15
N PRO A 177 -0.77 18.68 18.55
CA PRO A 177 -0.19 18.87 19.87
C PRO A 177 -1.21 18.40 20.89
N THR A 178 -0.88 17.35 21.65
CA THR A 178 -1.65 16.99 22.83
C THR A 178 -1.58 18.18 23.78
N ALA A 179 -2.68 18.91 23.92
CA ALA A 179 -2.81 19.95 24.92
C ALA A 179 -2.46 19.35 26.30
N PRO A 180 -1.62 19.99 27.12
CA PRO A 180 -1.41 19.54 28.49
C PRO A 180 -2.77 19.53 29.20
N GLY A 181 -3.16 18.37 29.72
CA GLY A 181 -4.37 18.24 30.51
C GLY A 181 -4.37 19.27 31.65
N THR A 182 -5.42 20.07 31.70
CA THR A 182 -5.73 20.94 32.83
C THR A 182 -5.74 20.12 34.12
N GLY A 183 -4.88 20.52 35.05
CA GLY A 183 -4.76 19.88 36.36
C GLY A 183 -6.06 19.95 37.16
N ALA A 184 -6.43 18.82 37.75
CA ALA A 184 -7.29 18.78 38.92
C ALA A 184 -6.39 18.64 40.15
N GLY A 185 -6.14 19.76 40.82
CA GLY A 185 -5.55 19.76 42.15
C GLY A 185 -6.56 19.23 43.16
N THR A 186 -6.16 18.27 43.98
CA THR A 186 -6.80 17.99 45.26
C THR A 186 -5.70 17.90 46.30
N GLY A 187 -5.56 18.96 47.08
CA GLY A 187 -4.71 18.97 48.26
C GLY A 187 -5.47 18.39 49.45
N THR A 188 -4.83 17.48 50.17
CA THR A 188 -5.06 17.31 51.61
C THR A 188 -3.76 16.80 52.21
N GLY A 189 -3.15 17.59 53.09
CA GLY A 189 -1.98 17.20 53.85
C GLY A 189 -2.37 16.73 55.25
N THR A 190 -1.54 15.87 55.83
CA THR A 190 -1.22 15.81 57.27
C THR A 190 0.03 14.95 57.42
N GLY A 191 1.01 15.45 58.19
CA GLY A 191 2.38 14.93 58.23
C GLY A 191 2.74 14.12 59.49
N THR A 192 4.02 14.24 59.85
CA THR A 192 4.80 13.62 60.96
C THR A 192 5.43 12.25 60.58
N GLY A 193 6.73 11.98 60.73
CA GLY A 193 7.89 12.73 61.22
C GLY A 193 9.16 11.84 61.20
N THR A 194 10.32 12.50 61.40
CA THR A 194 11.55 11.96 62.03
C THR A 194 12.59 11.20 61.16
N ALA A 195 13.68 11.91 60.81
CA ALA A 195 15.05 11.42 60.54
C ALA A 195 15.85 11.38 61.88
N PRO A 196 17.15 10.97 62.03
CA PRO A 196 18.24 10.93 61.03
C PRO A 196 19.35 9.83 61.20
N GLY A 197 20.38 9.88 60.34
CA GLY A 197 21.71 9.27 60.55
C GLY A 197 22.32 8.69 59.25
N THR A 198 23.08 9.44 58.43
CA THR A 198 24.55 9.75 58.48
C THR A 198 25.51 8.55 58.40
N ALA A 199 26.22 8.40 57.28
CA ALA A 199 27.70 8.34 57.19
C ALA A 199 28.16 8.08 55.73
N ASP A 200 29.34 8.62 55.43
CA ASP A 200 29.89 8.99 54.11
C ASP A 200 31.01 7.98 53.66
N PRO A 201 32.04 8.30 52.84
CA PRO A 201 32.33 7.63 51.56
C PRO A 201 33.73 6.97 51.50
N SER A 202 34.08 6.31 50.39
CA SER A 202 35.47 6.02 49.94
C SER A 202 35.40 5.16 48.66
N SER A 203 35.79 5.61 47.46
CA SER A 203 37.14 5.88 46.92
C SER A 203 37.91 4.62 46.47
N SER A 204 38.21 4.52 45.16
CA SER A 204 39.54 4.25 44.58
C SER A 204 39.49 3.84 43.10
N THR A 205 39.99 4.72 42.23
CA THR A 205 40.84 4.42 41.05
C THR A 205 42.32 4.50 41.51
N PRO A 206 43.41 4.21 40.74
CA PRO A 206 43.59 4.10 39.27
C PRO A 206 44.40 2.82 38.84
N ASP A 207 44.71 2.54 37.57
CA ASP A 207 45.89 3.04 36.83
C ASP A 207 45.98 2.49 35.38
N GLU A 208 46.80 3.17 34.57
CA GLU A 208 47.03 3.22 33.13
C GLU A 208 47.64 1.98 32.42
N SER A 209 47.59 2.03 31.07
CA SER A 209 48.75 1.97 30.14
C SER A 209 48.40 1.17 28.87
N SER A 210 48.10 1.82 27.74
CA SER A 210 49.00 2.32 26.68
C SER A 210 49.40 1.27 25.63
N GLY A 211 49.28 1.64 24.35
CA GLY A 211 49.63 0.79 23.20
C GLY A 211 48.98 1.30 21.91
N ALA A 212 49.61 2.30 21.29
CA ALA A 212 49.28 2.79 19.96
C ALA A 212 49.77 1.81 18.87
N ASP A 213 49.02 1.67 17.78
CA ASP A 213 49.65 1.69 16.45
C ASP A 213 48.69 2.19 15.36
N THR A 214 49.30 2.93 14.48
CA THR A 214 48.87 3.68 13.31
C THR A 214 48.44 2.81 12.13
N SER A 215 47.44 3.25 11.35
CA SER A 215 47.51 3.19 9.88
C SER A 215 46.33 3.93 9.22
N THR A 216 46.71 4.73 8.23
CA THR A 216 45.99 5.74 7.46
C THR A 216 45.00 5.19 6.40
N THR A 217 43.90 5.94 6.24
CA THR A 217 42.85 6.08 5.20
C THR A 217 43.29 5.92 3.72
N PRO A 218 42.38 5.82 2.69
CA PRO A 218 41.08 6.50 2.61
C PRO A 218 39.86 5.76 2.01
N THR A 219 38.71 6.16 2.55
CA THR A 219 37.36 6.10 1.96
C THR A 219 37.24 7.04 0.77
N LYS A 220 36.67 6.58 -0.35
CA LYS A 220 36.16 7.45 -1.42
C LYS A 220 34.68 7.74 -1.18
N GLU A 221 34.44 8.95 -0.73
CA GLU A 221 33.18 9.68 -0.73
C GLU A 221 32.84 10.08 -2.17
N VAL A 222 31.61 9.82 -2.63
CA VAL A 222 31.07 10.38 -3.87
C VAL A 222 29.91 11.28 -3.48
N ASP A 223 30.25 12.55 -3.34
CA ASP A 223 29.32 13.68 -3.33
C ASP A 223 28.61 13.78 -4.70
N ARG A 224 27.28 13.74 -4.68
CA ARG A 224 26.45 14.24 -5.78
C ARG A 224 25.42 15.19 -5.21
N SER A 225 25.85 16.44 -5.15
CA SER A 225 25.03 17.62 -4.97
C SER A 225 23.79 17.60 -5.88
N ARG A 226 22.63 17.79 -5.24
CA ARG A 226 21.38 18.21 -5.86
C ARG A 226 21.45 19.71 -6.11
N SER A 227 21.15 20.12 -7.34
CA SER A 227 20.56 21.44 -7.61
C SER A 227 19.96 21.41 -9.01
N ARG A 228 18.63 21.34 -9.09
CA ARG A 228 17.78 21.88 -10.17
C ARG A 228 16.37 22.08 -9.62
N ASP A 229 16.19 23.17 -8.90
CA ASP A 229 14.94 23.92 -8.95
C ASP A 229 15.08 24.87 -10.13
N ASP A 230 14.16 24.81 -11.10
CA ASP A 230 13.75 25.97 -11.88
C ASP A 230 12.41 25.69 -12.61
N GLY A 231 11.39 26.39 -12.11
CA GLY A 231 10.20 26.91 -12.77
C GLY A 231 9.64 26.27 -14.04
N LEU A 232 8.36 25.88 -13.95
CA LEU A 232 7.41 26.23 -15.02
C LEU A 232 6.02 26.52 -14.45
N LEU A 233 5.85 27.74 -13.97
CA LEU A 233 4.56 28.42 -13.90
C LEU A 233 4.25 28.99 -15.29
N GLY A 234 3.09 28.63 -15.84
CA GLY A 234 2.42 29.42 -16.87
C GLY A 234 2.16 28.69 -18.19
N LEU A 235 0.93 28.21 -18.37
CA LEU A 235 0.07 28.72 -19.44
C LEU A 235 -1.39 28.25 -19.23
N GLN A 236 -2.20 29.14 -18.64
CA GLN A 236 -3.65 29.08 -18.74
C GLN A 236 -4.09 29.96 -19.92
N ARG A 237 -5.09 29.46 -20.67
CA ARG A 237 -5.92 30.10 -21.72
C ARG A 237 -5.42 29.92 -23.16
N ARG A 238 -6.18 29.17 -23.96
CA ARG A 238 -7.24 29.66 -24.85
C ARG A 238 -7.74 28.49 -25.72
N LEU A 239 -8.96 28.01 -25.48
CA LEU A 239 -9.75 27.32 -26.50
C LEU A 239 -11.20 27.77 -26.36
N ASP A 240 -11.48 28.93 -26.96
CA ASP A 240 -12.83 29.31 -27.35
C ASP A 240 -12.94 29.22 -28.87
N GLY A 241 -14.01 28.56 -29.33
CA GLY A 241 -14.58 28.81 -30.65
C GLY A 241 -14.27 27.76 -31.71
N ARG A 242 -15.16 26.75 -31.82
CA ARG A 242 -16.12 26.62 -32.95
C ARG A 242 -16.90 25.31 -32.84
N ARG A 243 -18.12 25.40 -32.33
CA ARG A 243 -19.20 24.43 -32.62
C ARG A 243 -19.84 24.83 -33.94
N GLY A 244 -19.86 23.89 -34.90
CA GLY A 244 -20.73 23.91 -36.08
C GLY A 244 -21.65 22.68 -36.06
N PRO A 245 -22.88 22.77 -36.60
CA PRO A 245 -24.00 21.95 -36.12
C PRO A 245 -24.10 20.57 -36.77
N ARG A 246 -24.60 19.64 -35.95
CA ARG A 246 -25.15 18.33 -36.34
C ARG A 246 -26.35 18.51 -37.26
N THR A 247 -26.34 17.89 -38.44
CA THR A 247 -27.56 17.61 -39.20
C THR A 247 -28.01 16.17 -38.90
N ALA A 248 -29.17 16.07 -38.25
CA ALA A 248 -29.89 14.82 -38.06
C ALA A 248 -30.61 14.45 -39.35
N ARG A 249 -30.37 13.24 -39.89
CA ARG A 249 -31.23 12.65 -40.91
C ARG A 249 -31.99 11.47 -40.28
N ARG A 250 -33.24 11.73 -39.92
CA ARG A 250 -34.21 10.76 -39.42
C ARG A 250 -34.91 10.14 -40.63
N SER A 251 -34.75 8.85 -40.85
CA SER A 251 -35.63 8.05 -41.71
C SER A 251 -36.85 7.60 -40.89
N PRO A 252 -38.06 7.61 -41.47
CA PRO A 252 -39.13 6.75 -40.97
C PRO A 252 -39.70 5.88 -42.10
N GLY A 253 -40.10 4.65 -41.73
CA GLY A 253 -41.15 3.97 -42.49
C GLY A 253 -40.98 2.48 -42.73
N GLY A 254 -40.78 1.67 -41.68
CA GLY A 254 -41.22 0.28 -41.72
C GLY A 254 -42.70 0.21 -41.33
N ARG A 255 -43.55 -0.35 -42.19
CA ARG A 255 -44.86 -0.92 -41.81
C ARG A 255 -45.30 -1.96 -42.85
N VAL A 256 -45.09 -3.24 -42.54
CA VAL A 256 -45.78 -4.37 -43.18
C VAL A 256 -46.75 -4.96 -42.15
N ARG A 257 -48.04 -4.74 -42.41
CA ARG A 257 -49.19 -5.54 -41.94
C ARG A 257 -49.71 -6.25 -43.19
N SER A 258 -50.43 -7.36 -43.20
CA SER A 258 -50.81 -8.43 -42.26
C SER A 258 -51.60 -9.41 -43.13
N ARG A 259 -51.34 -10.71 -42.97
CA ARG A 259 -52.19 -11.89 -43.23
C ARG A 259 -53.51 -11.69 -44.01
N GLY A 260 -53.63 -12.38 -45.13
CA GLY A 260 -54.88 -12.84 -45.70
C GLY A 260 -54.68 -14.25 -46.23
N GLU A 261 -55.39 -15.22 -45.64
CA GLU A 261 -55.71 -16.50 -46.27
C GLU A 261 -57.24 -16.68 -46.23
N PRO A 262 -57.79 -17.47 -47.17
CA PRO A 262 -59.16 -17.35 -47.68
C PRO A 262 -60.27 -17.83 -46.76
#